data_AF-A0A9N9K581-F1
#
_entry.id   AF-A0A9N9K581-F1
#
_cell.length_a   1.000
_cell.length_b   1.000
_cell.length_c   1.000
_cell.angle_alpha   90.00
_cell.angle_beta   90.00
_cell.angle_gamma   90.00
#
_symmetry.space_group_name_H-M   'P 1'
#
loop_
_entity.id
_entity.type
_entity.pdbx_description
1 polymer ?
#
loop_
_entity_poly.entity_id
_entity_poly.type
_entity_poly.pdbx_seq_one_letter_code
_entity_poly.pdbx_strand_id
1 'polypeptide(L)'
;ESLSFRPIKDDVHNKLLELFKNGHSPSSAHYTLEDDLHFSASNNQELVELLADRANNPDYASIYYIFQQYCDTILGSRNGKPMLERLELIVEDYNSS
;
A
#
# COMPACT_ATOMS: atom_id res chain seq x y z
N GLU A 1 -3.33 22.67 14.00
CA GLU A 1 -3.72 21.24 13.92
C GLU A 1 -2.50 20.37 14.18
N SER A 2 -2.67 19.22 14.84
CA SER A 2 -1.58 18.27 15.06
C SER A 2 -1.22 17.57 13.75
N LEU A 3 0.08 17.45 13.46
CA LEU A 3 0.60 16.77 12.27
C LEU A 3 0.19 15.29 12.20
N SER A 4 -0.13 14.68 13.36
CA SER A 4 -0.55 13.28 13.46
C SER A 4 -1.96 12.97 12.92
N PHE A 5 -2.83 13.99 12.77
CA PHE A 5 -4.22 13.79 12.32
C PHE A 5 -4.45 14.28 10.89
N ARG A 6 -3.39 14.72 10.21
CA ARG A 6 -3.51 15.18 8.83
C ARG A 6 -3.89 14.03 7.89
N PRO A 7 -4.73 14.30 6.88
CA PRO A 7 -4.97 13.36 5.80
C PRO A 7 -3.68 13.16 5.00
N ILE A 8 -3.52 11.96 4.46
CA ILE A 8 -2.41 11.62 3.57
C ILE A 8 -2.59 12.42 2.28
N LYS A 9 -1.51 13.03 1.77
CA LYS A 9 -1.58 13.74 0.49
C LYS A 9 -1.89 12.77 -0.66
N ASP A 10 -2.67 13.22 -1.62
CA ASP A 10 -3.01 12.43 -2.80
C ASP A 10 -1.76 11.96 -3.57
N ASP A 11 -0.72 12.79 -3.64
CA ASP A 11 0.55 12.42 -4.28
C ASP A 11 1.23 11.23 -3.59
N VAL A 12 1.25 11.22 -2.25
CA VAL A 12 1.82 10.12 -1.46
C VAL A 12 0.97 8.87 -1.59
N HIS A 13 -0.35 9.03 -1.58
CA HIS A 13 -1.28 7.93 -1.79
C HIS A 13 -1.09 7.29 -3.17
N ASN A 14 -1.02 8.08 -4.25
CA ASN A 14 -0.80 7.59 -5.61
C ASN A 14 0.54 6.90 -5.75
N LYS A 15 1.61 7.45 -5.15
CA LYS A 15 2.93 6.84 -5.13
C LYS A 15 2.93 5.48 -4.42
N LEU A 16 2.22 5.35 -3.30
CA LEU A 16 2.04 4.06 -2.63
C LEU A 16 1.36 3.03 -3.55
N LEU A 17 0.30 3.42 -4.25
CA LEU A 17 -0.38 2.53 -5.21
C LEU A 17 0.56 2.09 -6.34
N GLU A 18 1.39 2.98 -6.88
CA GLU A 18 2.39 2.63 -7.88
C GLU A 18 3.44 1.66 -7.34
N LEU A 19 3.94 1.87 -6.11
CA LEU A 19 4.87 0.96 -5.45
C LEU A 19 4.25 -0.43 -5.26
N PHE A 20 3.00 -0.52 -4.83
CA PHE A 20 2.29 -1.80 -4.68
C PHE A 20 2.08 -2.50 -6.02
N LYS A 21 1.77 -1.74 -7.08
CA LYS A 21 1.70 -2.26 -8.45
C LYS A 21 3.04 -2.82 -8.93
N ASN A 22 4.15 -2.22 -8.50
CA ASN A 22 5.50 -2.70 -8.79
C ASN A 22 5.95 -3.84 -7.88
N GLY A 23 5.09 -4.36 -7.01
CA GLY A 23 5.35 -5.52 -6.16
C GLY A 23 5.95 -5.19 -4.78
N HIS A 24 5.98 -3.92 -4.37
CA HIS A 24 6.40 -3.58 -3.02
C HIS A 24 5.38 -4.06 -1.99
N SER A 25 5.88 -4.67 -0.91
CA SER A 25 5.14 -4.84 0.33
C SER A 25 4.94 -3.50 1.05
N PRO A 26 4.00 -3.40 2.03
CA PRO A 26 3.84 -2.22 2.87
C PRO A 26 5.15 -1.72 3.49
N SER A 27 5.97 -2.62 4.04
CA SER A 27 7.24 -2.25 4.69
C SER A 27 8.24 -1.70 3.68
N SER A 28 8.43 -2.38 2.54
CA SER A 28 9.32 -1.88 1.49
C SER A 28 8.85 -0.57 0.88
N ALA A 29 7.53 -0.37 0.72
CA ALA A 29 7.00 0.88 0.21
C ALA A 29 7.20 2.03 1.21
N HIS A 30 7.07 1.75 2.52
CA HIS A 30 7.34 2.71 3.57
C HIS A 30 8.81 3.15 3.55
N TYR A 31 9.75 2.22 3.50
CA TYR A 31 11.18 2.58 3.39
C TYR A 31 11.48 3.37 2.13
N THR A 32 10.91 3.00 0.97
CA THR A 32 11.10 3.77 -0.26
C THR A 32 10.58 5.21 -0.13
N LEU A 33 9.43 5.42 0.51
CA LEU A 33 8.94 6.78 0.77
C LEU A 33 9.87 7.57 1.70
N GLU A 34 10.35 6.96 2.78
CA GLU A 34 11.28 7.64 3.70
C GLU A 34 12.60 7.98 3.00
N ASP A 35 13.15 7.07 2.21
CA ASP A 35 14.35 7.33 1.39
C ASP A 35 14.15 8.52 0.45
N ASP A 36 12.99 8.59 -0.23
CA ASP A 36 12.67 9.72 -1.10
C ASP A 36 12.57 11.04 -0.32
N LEU A 37 12.03 11.03 0.89
CA LEU A 37 12.00 12.20 1.77
C LEU A 37 13.42 12.61 2.17
N HIS A 38 14.28 11.65 2.51
CA HIS A 38 15.70 11.88 2.79
C HIS A 38 16.44 12.54 1.63
N PHE A 39 16.16 12.13 0.38
CA PHE A 39 16.76 12.76 -0.81
C PHE A 39 16.19 14.13 -1.12
N SER A 40 14.92 14.38 -0.78
CA SER A 40 14.24 15.64 -1.09
C SER A 40 14.53 16.77 -0.09
N ALA A 41 14.92 16.43 1.15
CA ALA A 41 15.15 17.42 2.19
C ALA A 41 16.44 18.21 1.97
N SER A 42 16.38 19.53 2.12
CA SER A 42 17.54 20.42 1.94
C SER A 42 18.44 20.44 3.19
N ASN A 43 17.89 20.10 4.36
CA ASN A 43 18.61 20.06 5.63
C ASN A 43 17.91 19.14 6.65
N ASN A 44 18.59 18.89 7.78
CA ASN A 44 18.09 17.97 8.81
C ASN A 44 16.82 18.45 9.52
N GLN A 45 16.61 19.77 9.66
CA GLN A 45 15.42 20.30 10.30
C GLN A 45 14.18 20.06 9.43
N GLU A 46 14.29 20.35 8.14
CA GLU A 46 13.25 20.07 7.14
C GLU A 46 12.95 18.57 7.07
N LEU A 47 13.98 17.72 7.09
CA LEU A 47 13.80 16.27 7.10
C LEU A 47 12.98 15.80 8.30
N VAL A 48 13.30 16.28 9.51
CA VAL A 48 12.54 15.91 10.72
C VAL A 48 11.09 16.35 10.62
N GLU A 49 10.82 17.53 10.06
CA GLU A 49 9.46 18.03 9.83
C GLU A 49 8.70 17.17 8.81
N LEU A 50 9.35 16.79 7.70
CA LEU A 50 8.76 15.92 6.68
C LEU A 50 8.45 14.52 7.23
N LEU A 51 9.36 13.92 8.00
CA LEU A 51 9.17 12.60 8.61
C LEU A 51 8.11 12.60 9.70
N ALA A 52 7.91 13.72 10.40
CA ALA A 52 6.87 13.88 11.42
C ALA A 52 5.48 14.24 10.86
N ASP A 53 5.42 14.75 9.62
CA ASP A 53 4.16 15.08 8.95
C ASP A 53 3.52 13.84 8.34
N ARG A 54 2.43 13.36 8.95
CA ARG A 54 1.66 12.20 8.46
C ARG A 54 1.19 12.36 7.02
N ALA A 55 1.02 13.61 6.57
CA ALA A 55 0.62 13.89 5.19
C ALA A 55 1.69 13.46 4.17
N ASN A 56 2.97 13.45 4.57
CA ASN A 56 4.12 13.07 3.75
C ASN A 56 4.68 11.68 4.12
N ASN A 57 4.81 11.40 5.42
CA ASN A 57 5.26 10.12 5.97
C ASN A 57 4.15 9.47 6.79
N PRO A 58 3.17 8.81 6.15
CA PRO A 58 2.11 8.14 6.87
C PRO A 58 2.65 7.01 7.74
N ASP A 59 2.00 6.77 8.88
CA ASP A 59 2.34 5.66 9.74
C ASP A 59 2.13 4.31 9.02
N TYR A 60 2.85 3.28 9.48
CA TYR A 60 2.79 1.95 8.88
C TYR A 60 1.37 1.36 8.85
N ALA A 61 0.53 1.62 9.87
CA ALA A 61 -0.83 1.09 9.89
C ALA A 61 -1.69 1.72 8.78
N SER A 62 -1.51 3.02 8.53
CA SER A 62 -2.12 3.70 7.38
C SER A 62 -1.64 3.12 6.04
N ILE A 63 -0.33 2.89 5.87
CA ILE A 63 0.21 2.27 4.65
C ILE A 63 -0.35 0.85 4.45
N TYR A 64 -0.40 0.06 5.53
CA TYR A 64 -0.96 -1.28 5.50
C TYR A 64 -2.45 -1.27 5.11
N TYR A 65 -3.22 -0.32 5.62
CA TYR A 65 -4.62 -0.17 5.25
C TYR A 65 -4.80 0.13 3.75
N ILE A 66 -4.01 1.05 3.19
CA ILE A 66 -4.02 1.34 1.74
C ILE A 66 -3.65 0.09 0.95
N PHE A 67 -2.63 -0.66 1.40
CA PHE A 67 -2.24 -1.92 0.75
C PHE A 67 -3.37 -2.95 0.77
N GLN A 68 -4.11 -3.08 1.89
CA GLN A 68 -5.26 -3.97 1.94
C GLN A 68 -6.35 -3.56 0.95
N GLN A 69 -6.68 -2.27 0.87
CA GLN A 69 -7.63 -1.77 -0.13
C GLN A 69 -7.14 -2.04 -1.55
N TYR A 70 -5.85 -1.84 -1.82
CA TYR A 70 -5.24 -2.18 -3.11
C TYR A 70 -5.37 -3.68 -3.42
N CYS A 71 -5.07 -4.55 -2.47
CA CYS A 71 -5.25 -5.99 -2.66
C CYS A 71 -6.72 -6.36 -2.88
N ASP A 72 -7.65 -5.83 -2.08
CA ASP A 72 -9.07 -6.15 -2.20
C ASP A 72 -9.66 -5.68 -3.55
N THR A 73 -9.14 -4.58 -4.10
CA THR A 73 -9.56 -4.06 -5.41
C THR A 73 -8.94 -4.81 -6.59
N ILE A 74 -7.66 -5.17 -6.52
CA ILE A 74 -6.93 -5.82 -7.62
C ILE A 74 -7.06 -7.35 -7.60
N LEU A 75 -6.90 -7.97 -6.43
CA LEU A 75 -6.95 -9.42 -6.24
C LEU A 75 -8.36 -9.93 -5.88
N GLY A 76 -9.27 -9.00 -5.57
CA GLY A 76 -10.59 -9.33 -5.03
C GLY A 76 -10.54 -9.61 -3.54
N SER A 77 -11.72 -9.88 -2.97
CA SER A 77 -11.86 -10.23 -1.56
C SER A 77 -10.95 -11.41 -1.19
N ARG A 78 -10.29 -11.32 -0.01
CA ARG A 78 -9.55 -12.44 0.61
C ARG A 78 -10.36 -13.73 0.81
N ASN A 79 -11.67 -13.70 0.58
CA ASN A 79 -12.46 -14.91 0.55
C ASN A 79 -12.03 -15.74 -0.66
N GLY A 80 -11.19 -16.75 -0.44
CA GLY A 80 -10.79 -17.72 -1.47
C GLY A 80 -11.95 -18.58 -2.01
N LYS A 81 -13.17 -18.34 -1.55
CA LYS A 81 -14.37 -19.07 -1.98
C LYS A 81 -14.58 -19.04 -3.50
N PRO A 82 -14.52 -17.89 -4.20
CA PRO A 82 -14.68 -17.88 -5.66
C PRO A 82 -13.53 -18.58 -6.39
N MET A 83 -12.31 -18.55 -5.83
CA MET A 83 -11.18 -19.29 -6.38
C MET A 83 -11.39 -20.80 -6.23
N LEU A 84 -11.88 -21.26 -5.08
CA LEU A 84 -12.21 -22.65 -4.80
C LEU A 84 -13.40 -23.14 -5.63
N GLU A 85 -14.46 -22.34 -5.75
CA GLU A 85 -15.63 -22.63 -6.60
C GLU A 85 -15.20 -22.77 -8.07
N ARG A 86 -14.31 -21.89 -8.55
CA ARG A 86 -13.75 -22.01 -9.91
C ARG A 86 -12.88 -23.26 -10.08
N LEU A 87 -12.10 -23.63 -9.06
CA LEU A 87 -11.29 -24.85 -9.09
C LEU A 87 -12.17 -26.10 -9.14
N GLU A 88 -13.24 -26.13 -8.36
CA GLU A 88 -14.21 -27.23 -8.34
C GLU A 88 -14.82 -27.47 -9.73
N LEU A 89 -15.26 -26.40 -10.41
CA LEU A 89 -15.77 -26.48 -11.78
C LEU A 89 -14.75 -27.04 -12.78
N ILE A 90 -13.48 -26.63 -12.68
CA ILE A 90 -12.41 -27.12 -13.58
C ILE A 90 -12.14 -28.61 -13.33
N VAL A 91 -12.17 -29.05 -12.08
CA VAL A 91 -11.98 -30.46 -11.71
C VAL A 91 -13.14 -31.32 -12.21
N GLU A 92 -14.37 -30.83 -12.12
CA GLU A 92 -15.55 -31.53 -12.67
C GLU A 92 -15.46 -31.69 -14.20
N ASP A 93 -15.11 -30.63 -14.92
CA ASP A 93 -14.92 -30.66 -16.38
C ASP A 93 -13.82 -31.66 -16.80
N TYR A 94 -12.69 -31.66 -16.09
CA TYR A 94 -11.60 -32.60 -16.33
C TYR A 94 -12.02 -34.05 -16.10
N ASN A 95 -12.74 -34.33 -15.00
CA ASN A 95 -13.17 -35.69 -14.65
C ASN A 95 -14.33 -36.20 -15.52
N SER A 96 -15.04 -35.31 -16.21
CA SER A 96 -16.14 -35.65 -17.12
C SER A 96 -15.71 -35.76 -18.58
N SER A 97 -14.45 -35.44 -18.89
CA SER A 97 -13.75 -35.76 -20.15
C SER A 97 -13.07 -37.13 -20.11
#